data_AF-A0A293MHB6-F1
#
_entry.id   AF-A0A293MHB6-F1
#
_cell.length_a   1.000
_cell.length_b   1.000
_cell.length_c   1.000
_cell.angle_alpha   90.00
_cell.angle_beta   90.00
_cell.angle_gamma   90.00
#
_symmetry.space_group_name_H-M   'P 1'
#
loop_
_entity.id
_entity.type
_entity.pdbx_description
1 polymer ?
#
loop_
_entity_poly.entity_id
_entity_poly.type
_entity_poly.pdbx_seq_one_letter_code
_entity_poly.pdbx_strand_id
1 'polypeptide(L)'
;MLRRGNRQSLYVAHVLHCYAGASSDGVLECAVAGLVWKVADGDTLQRYLATTITEKIDEINENPKTRRFMDLMQVHLECCGAISKHDYEVRAMTIPQSCSSSRTNNIFIYGCSENLRVLLERTGAVVGGMG
;
A
#
# COMPACT_ATOMS: atom_id res chain seq x y z
N MET A 1 -18.04 2.81 -15.16
CA MET A 1 -18.03 1.41 -14.71
C MET A 1 -17.62 0.50 -15.86
N LEU A 2 -16.32 0.21 -16.01
CA LEU A 2 -15.82 -0.73 -17.05
C LEU A 2 -15.64 -2.12 -16.43
N ARG A 3 -16.38 -3.08 -17.00
CA ARG A 3 -16.58 -4.46 -16.52
C ARG A 3 -15.25 -5.21 -16.33
N ARG A 4 -15.15 -5.93 -15.20
CA ARG A 4 -14.01 -6.74 -14.72
C ARG A 4 -13.44 -7.75 -15.74
N GLY A 5 -14.20 -8.20 -16.73
CA GLY A 5 -13.75 -9.21 -17.72
C GLY A 5 -12.83 -8.68 -18.84
N ASN A 6 -12.86 -7.38 -19.16
CA ASN A 6 -12.10 -6.84 -20.31
C ASN A 6 -10.67 -6.38 -19.93
N ARG A 7 -10.35 -6.35 -18.63
CA ARG A 7 -9.06 -5.89 -18.14
C ARG A 7 -7.98 -6.97 -18.33
N GLN A 8 -8.28 -8.23 -17.98
CA GLN A 8 -7.37 -9.38 -18.18
C GLN A 8 -6.89 -9.56 -19.64
N SER A 9 -7.73 -9.28 -20.63
CA SER A 9 -7.37 -9.49 -22.04
C SER A 9 -6.43 -8.41 -22.60
N LEU A 10 -6.54 -7.15 -22.13
CA LEU A 10 -5.57 -6.10 -22.46
C LEU A 10 -4.21 -6.30 -21.78
N TYR A 11 -4.15 -6.97 -20.61
CA TYR A 11 -2.91 -7.17 -19.86
C TYR A 11 -1.97 -8.19 -20.50
N VAL A 12 -2.53 -9.25 -21.10
CA VAL A 12 -1.74 -10.21 -21.89
C VAL A 12 -1.10 -9.52 -23.09
N ALA A 13 -1.77 -8.54 -23.70
CA ALA A 13 -1.24 -7.79 -24.84
C ALA A 13 -0.06 -6.87 -24.47
N HIS A 14 -0.10 -6.20 -23.31
CA HIS A 14 1.02 -5.36 -22.84
C HIS A 14 2.25 -6.19 -22.44
N VAL A 15 2.04 -7.35 -21.80
CA VAL A 15 3.14 -8.29 -21.49
C VAL A 15 3.70 -8.92 -22.77
N LEU A 16 2.87 -9.23 -23.77
CA LEU A 16 3.34 -9.71 -25.08
C LEU A 16 4.17 -8.66 -25.84
N HIS A 17 3.82 -7.37 -25.74
CA HIS A 17 4.60 -6.30 -26.34
C HIS A 17 6.00 -6.16 -25.71
N CYS A 18 6.14 -6.42 -24.41
CA CYS A 18 7.45 -6.48 -23.77
C CYS A 18 8.30 -7.69 -24.21
N TYR A 19 7.67 -8.85 -24.45
CA TYR A 19 8.36 -10.05 -24.94
C TYR A 19 8.91 -9.89 -26.37
N ALA A 20 8.30 -9.06 -27.21
CA ALA A 20 8.65 -8.91 -28.62
C ALA A 20 9.88 -8.00 -28.88
N GLY A 21 10.39 -7.28 -27.87
CA GLY A 21 11.49 -6.31 -28.04
C GLY A 21 12.59 -6.34 -26.98
N ALA A 22 12.52 -7.24 -25.99
CA ALA A 22 13.47 -7.29 -24.87
C ALA A 22 14.74 -8.11 -25.19
N SER A 23 15.91 -7.60 -24.79
CA SER A 23 17.11 -8.40 -24.57
C SER A 23 16.86 -9.45 -23.46
N SER A 24 17.73 -10.46 -23.33
CA SER A 24 17.56 -11.54 -22.33
C SER A 24 17.32 -11.04 -20.91
N ASP A 25 17.83 -9.85 -20.56
CA ASP A 25 17.66 -9.24 -19.25
C ASP A 25 16.26 -8.61 -19.04
N GLY A 26 15.61 -8.12 -20.12
CA GLY A 26 14.29 -7.51 -20.02
C GLY A 26 13.15 -8.53 -19.84
N VAL A 27 13.37 -9.80 -20.17
CA VAL A 27 12.38 -10.87 -19.96
C VAL A 27 12.14 -11.11 -18.47
N LEU A 28 13.20 -11.07 -17.65
CA LEU A 28 13.09 -11.24 -16.21
C LEU A 28 12.32 -10.09 -15.56
N GLU A 29 12.65 -8.85 -15.94
CA GLU A 29 11.97 -7.66 -15.42
C GLU A 29 10.47 -7.68 -15.73
N CYS A 30 10.11 -8.08 -16.95
CA CYS A 30 8.71 -8.17 -17.36
C CYS A 30 7.97 -9.32 -16.67
N ALA A 31 8.64 -10.45 -16.40
CA ALA A 31 8.07 -11.55 -15.64
C ALA A 31 7.79 -11.12 -14.18
N VAL A 32 8.73 -10.41 -13.56
CA VAL A 32 8.56 -9.86 -12.20
C VAL A 32 7.41 -8.85 -12.16
N ALA A 33 7.37 -7.91 -13.11
CA ALA A 33 6.28 -6.93 -13.20
C ALA A 33 4.91 -7.59 -13.39
N GLY A 34 4.83 -8.60 -14.26
CA GLY A 34 3.61 -9.37 -14.49
C GLY A 34 3.14 -10.14 -13.26
N LEU A 35 4.08 -10.73 -12.50
CA LEU A 35 3.77 -11.42 -11.24
C LEU A 35 3.31 -10.45 -10.16
N VAL A 36 3.97 -9.31 -9.99
CA VAL A 36 3.58 -8.26 -9.04
C VAL A 36 2.16 -7.79 -9.33
N TRP A 37 1.83 -7.52 -10.60
CA TRP A 37 0.49 -7.07 -10.99
C TRP A 37 -0.59 -8.15 -10.85
N LYS A 38 -0.24 -9.42 -11.05
CA LYS A 38 -1.14 -10.55 -10.80
C LYS A 38 -1.45 -10.74 -9.32
N VAL A 39 -0.49 -10.45 -8.45
CA VAL A 39 -0.63 -10.51 -6.99
C VAL A 39 -1.27 -9.24 -6.41
N ALA A 40 -1.15 -8.10 -7.10
CA ALA A 40 -1.71 -6.81 -6.72
C ALA A 40 -3.25 -6.71 -6.92
N ASP A 41 -3.98 -7.74 -6.48
CA ASP A 41 -5.40 -7.58 -6.21
C ASP A 41 -5.56 -6.63 -5.01
N GLY A 42 -6.21 -5.48 -5.20
CA GLY A 42 -6.22 -4.41 -4.22
C GLY A 42 -6.74 -4.83 -2.84
N ASP A 43 -7.72 -5.74 -2.78
CA ASP A 43 -8.26 -6.23 -1.51
C ASP A 43 -7.27 -7.18 -0.81
N THR A 44 -6.55 -8.00 -1.58
CA THR A 44 -5.49 -8.86 -1.05
C THR A 44 -4.31 -8.04 -0.53
N LEU A 45 -3.90 -7.02 -1.29
CA LEU A 45 -2.85 -6.09 -0.90
C LEU A 45 -3.22 -5.35 0.39
N GLN A 46 -4.43 -4.84 0.49
CA GLN A 46 -4.88 -4.15 1.70
C GLN A 46 -4.84 -5.05 2.93
N ARG A 47 -5.28 -6.31 2.83
CA ARG A 47 -5.20 -7.26 3.94
C ARG A 47 -3.76 -7.51 4.36
N TYR A 48 -2.86 -7.69 3.39
CA TYR A 48 -1.44 -7.89 3.67
C TYR A 48 -0.84 -6.67 4.39
N LEU A 49 -1.10 -5.46 3.87
CA LEU A 49 -0.68 -4.21 4.50
C LEU A 49 -1.25 -4.06 5.90
N ALA A 50 -2.53 -4.39 6.11
CA ALA A 50 -3.16 -4.33 7.42
C ALA A 50 -2.46 -5.24 8.42
N THR A 51 -2.18 -6.49 8.06
CA THR A 51 -1.47 -7.44 8.93
C THR A 51 -0.06 -6.94 9.26
N THR A 52 0.73 -6.56 8.26
CA THR A 52 2.11 -6.09 8.47
C THR A 52 2.18 -4.81 9.32
N ILE A 53 1.26 -3.86 9.09
CA ILE A 53 1.21 -2.63 9.90
C ILE A 53 0.78 -2.96 11.34
N THR A 54 -0.13 -3.92 11.52
CA THR A 54 -0.55 -4.39 12.85
C THR A 54 0.61 -4.97 13.63
N GLU A 55 1.42 -5.84 13.01
CA GLU A 55 2.63 -6.39 13.63
C GLU A 55 3.60 -5.27 14.07
N LYS A 56 3.71 -4.19 13.27
CA LYS A 56 4.53 -3.03 13.63
C LYS A 56 3.93 -2.18 14.75
N ILE A 57 2.62 -2.17 14.90
CA ILE A 57 1.97 -1.55 16.06
C ILE A 57 2.29 -2.35 17.34
N ASP A 58 2.33 -3.68 17.26
CA ASP A 58 2.67 -4.53 18.41
C ASP A 58 4.12 -4.30 18.89
N GLU A 59 5.05 -4.08 17.97
CA GLU A 59 6.47 -3.79 18.27
C GLU A 59 6.75 -2.33 18.68
N ILE A 60 5.75 -1.43 18.68
CA ILE A 60 5.98 0.02 18.72
C ILE A 60 6.61 0.51 20.03
N ASN A 61 6.34 -0.18 21.14
CA ASN A 61 6.90 0.15 22.46
C ASN A 61 8.29 -0.46 22.68
N GLU A 62 8.62 -1.54 21.97
CA GLU A 62 9.88 -2.25 22.10
C GLU A 62 10.96 -1.69 21.17
N ASN A 63 10.54 -1.15 20.01
CA ASN A 63 11.46 -0.71 18.97
C ASN A 63 11.24 0.77 18.58
N PRO A 64 12.16 1.68 18.95
CA PRO A 64 12.03 3.10 18.62
C PRO A 64 12.12 3.38 17.11
N LYS A 65 12.76 2.48 16.33
CA LYS A 65 12.78 2.60 14.87
C LYS A 65 11.39 2.32 14.28
N THR A 66 10.70 1.32 14.81
CA THR A 66 9.32 1.00 14.41
C THR A 66 8.39 2.18 14.72
N ARG A 67 8.54 2.80 15.90
CA ARG A 67 7.79 4.01 16.25
C ARG A 67 8.01 5.14 15.25
N ARG A 68 9.27 5.47 14.94
CA ARG A 68 9.58 6.53 13.96
C ARG A 68 9.02 6.23 12.57
N PHE A 69 9.08 4.97 12.14
CA PHE A 69 8.50 4.54 10.87
C PHE A 69 6.98 4.74 10.86
N MET A 70 6.29 4.30 11.91
CA MET A 70 4.85 4.47 12.06
C MET A 70 4.44 5.94 12.09
N ASP A 71 5.19 6.78 12.81
CA ASP A 71 4.93 8.23 12.90
C ASP A 71 5.00 8.90 11.52
N LEU A 72 6.06 8.61 10.75
CA LEU A 72 6.23 9.14 9.40
C LEU A 72 5.13 8.66 8.46
N MET A 73 4.83 7.37 8.49
CA MET A 73 3.80 6.78 7.65
C MET A 73 2.42 7.43 7.91
N GLN A 74 2.06 7.61 9.17
CA GLN A 74 0.76 8.19 9.57
C GLN A 74 0.62 9.65 9.15
N VAL A 75 1.68 10.45 9.27
CA VAL A 75 1.68 11.84 8.84
C VAL A 75 1.60 11.95 7.32
N HIS A 76 2.38 11.15 6.59
CA HIS A 76 2.45 11.25 5.12
C HIS A 76 1.21 10.69 4.42
N LEU A 77 0.59 9.66 5.00
CA LEU A 77 -0.61 9.05 4.44
C LEU A 77 -1.91 9.58 5.05
N GLU A 78 -1.84 10.50 6.01
CA GLU A 78 -2.99 11.04 6.75
C GLU A 78 -3.92 9.91 7.26
N CYS A 79 -3.33 8.95 7.96
CA CYS A 79 -3.99 7.74 8.44
C CYS A 79 -3.70 7.47 9.92
N CYS A 80 -4.52 6.61 10.54
CA CYS A 80 -4.30 6.18 11.92
C CYS A 80 -4.58 4.69 12.12
N GLY A 81 -3.62 3.98 12.69
CA GLY A 81 -3.67 2.52 12.88
C GLY A 81 -3.51 1.74 11.56
N ALA A 82 -3.60 0.43 11.64
CA ALA A 82 -3.53 -0.45 10.48
C ALA A 82 -4.84 -0.40 9.68
N ILE A 83 -5.97 -0.57 10.37
CA ILE A 83 -7.34 -0.53 9.87
C ILE A 83 -8.05 0.72 10.39
N SER A 84 -7.83 1.08 11.66
CA SER A 84 -8.35 2.33 12.22
C SER A 84 -7.63 2.71 13.52
N LYS A 85 -7.93 3.91 14.05
CA LYS A 85 -7.43 4.34 15.37
C LYS A 85 -7.71 3.34 16.51
N HIS A 86 -8.76 2.53 16.39
CA HIS A 86 -9.12 1.52 17.39
C HIS A 86 -8.03 0.46 17.56
N ASP A 87 -7.13 0.28 16.58
CA ASP A 87 -6.01 -0.66 16.68
C ASP A 87 -5.10 -0.35 17.88
N TYR A 88 -5.02 0.93 18.28
CA TYR A 88 -4.33 1.35 19.51
C TYR A 88 -5.21 1.16 20.75
N GLU A 89 -6.50 1.52 20.66
CA GLU A 89 -7.44 1.46 21.78
C GLU A 89 -7.62 0.01 22.29
N VAL A 90 -7.77 -0.97 21.38
CA VAL A 90 -7.93 -2.39 21.73
C VAL A 90 -6.68 -2.98 22.38
N ARG A 91 -5.52 -2.35 22.18
CA ARG A 91 -4.24 -2.73 22.79
C ARG A 91 -3.91 -1.94 24.04
N ALA A 92 -4.86 -1.14 24.55
CA ALA A 92 -4.67 -0.21 25.65
C ALA A 92 -3.47 0.74 25.44
N MET A 93 -3.18 1.10 24.19
CA MET A 93 -2.13 2.04 23.81
C MET A 93 -2.69 3.44 23.58
N THR A 94 -1.90 4.45 23.90
CA THR A 94 -2.23 5.84 23.58
C THR A 94 -2.11 6.08 22.07
N ILE A 95 -3.11 6.70 21.46
CA ILE A 95 -3.05 7.11 20.05
C ILE A 95 -1.91 8.12 19.88
N PRO A 96 -0.94 7.87 18.97
CA PRO A 96 0.20 8.75 18.78
C PRO A 96 -0.21 10.09 18.16
N GLN A 97 0.58 11.15 18.40
CA GLN A 97 0.31 12.49 17.84
C GLN A 97 0.44 12.53 16.31
N SER A 98 1.16 11.58 15.71
CA SER A 98 1.22 11.40 14.26
C SER A 98 -0.14 11.04 13.63
N CYS A 99 -1.10 10.55 14.42
CA CYS A 99 -2.46 10.28 13.98
C CYS A 99 -3.35 11.52 13.90
N SER A 100 -2.89 12.72 14.28
CA SER A 100 -3.69 13.95 14.21
C SER A 100 -3.11 14.95 13.20
N SER A 101 -4.01 15.66 12.52
CA SER A 101 -3.61 16.75 11.65
C SER A 101 -3.11 17.93 12.50
N SER A 102 -1.91 18.43 12.21
CA SER A 102 -1.37 19.61 12.89
C SER A 102 -2.22 20.88 12.69
N ARG A 103 -3.13 20.89 11.70
CA ARG A 103 -3.97 22.05 11.38
C ARG A 103 -5.31 22.05 12.11
N THR A 104 -5.96 20.91 12.19
CA THR A 104 -7.32 20.79 12.76
C THR A 104 -7.35 20.09 14.10
N ASN A 105 -6.24 19.48 14.51
CA ASN A 105 -6.12 18.62 15.68
C ASN A 105 -7.13 17.45 15.70
N ASN A 106 -7.68 17.11 14.52
CA ASN A 106 -8.58 15.98 14.35
C ASN A 106 -7.76 14.71 14.10
N ILE A 107 -8.18 13.61 14.71
CA ILE A 107 -7.60 12.28 14.49
C ILE A 107 -8.04 11.76 13.12
N PHE A 108 -7.11 11.21 12.35
CA PHE A 108 -7.41 10.59 11.06
C PHE A 108 -8.34 9.38 11.23
N ILE A 109 -9.38 9.35 10.39
CA ILE A 109 -10.42 8.31 10.43
C ILE A 109 -10.07 7.06 9.61
N TYR A 110 -9.17 7.21 8.62
CA TYR A 110 -8.79 6.14 7.71
C TYR A 110 -7.62 5.34 8.25
N GLY A 111 -7.64 4.02 8.03
CA GLY A 111 -6.53 3.12 8.33
C GLY A 111 -5.39 3.26 7.32
N CYS A 112 -4.16 3.02 7.76
CA CYS A 112 -2.99 3.15 6.90
C CYS A 112 -2.97 2.10 5.78
N SER A 113 -3.57 0.93 5.96
CA SER A 113 -3.68 -0.08 4.90
C SER A 113 -4.49 0.39 3.69
N GLU A 114 -5.57 1.16 3.92
CA GLU A 114 -6.41 1.72 2.87
C GLU A 114 -5.68 2.84 2.12
N ASN A 115 -5.19 3.86 2.84
CA ASN A 115 -4.53 5.00 2.20
C ASN A 115 -3.23 4.59 1.50
N LEU A 116 -2.49 3.62 2.04
CA LEU A 116 -1.30 3.08 1.39
C LEU A 116 -1.64 2.30 0.12
N ARG A 117 -2.70 1.47 0.13
CA ARG A 117 -3.20 0.82 -1.09
C ARG A 117 -3.52 1.86 -2.16
N VAL A 118 -4.29 2.89 -1.82
CA VAL A 118 -4.68 3.95 -2.76
C VAL A 118 -3.45 4.68 -3.31
N LEU A 119 -2.46 4.96 -2.46
CA LEU A 119 -1.19 5.55 -2.90
C LEU A 119 -0.48 4.64 -3.91
N LEU A 120 -0.32 3.35 -3.59
CA LEU A 120 0.35 2.37 -4.44
C LEU A 120 -0.38 2.17 -5.79
N GLU A 121 -1.71 2.13 -5.78
CA GLU A 121 -2.52 2.05 -7.01
C GLU A 121 -2.30 3.29 -7.90
N ARG A 122 -2.21 4.49 -7.30
CA ARG A 122 -1.94 5.73 -8.04
C ARG A 122 -0.52 5.79 -8.58
N THR A 123 0.48 5.47 -7.74
CA THR A 123 1.89 5.51 -8.17
C THR A 123 2.19 4.42 -9.20
N GLY A 124 1.61 3.23 -9.03
CA GLY A 124 1.75 2.13 -9.99
C GLY A 124 1.20 2.48 -11.37
N ALA A 125 0.05 3.17 -11.42
CA ALA A 125 -0.51 3.67 -12.68
C ALA A 125 0.40 4.71 -13.36
N VAL A 126 1.04 5.59 -12.58
CA VAL A 126 1.97 6.60 -13.12
C VAL A 126 3.26 5.95 -13.65
N VAL A 127 3.85 5.03 -12.89
CA VAL A 127 5.09 4.34 -13.29
C VAL A 127 4.86 3.42 -14.50
N GLY A 128 3.70 2.77 -14.59
CA GLY A 128 3.35 1.94 -15.75
C GLY A 128 2.85 2.72 -16.98
N GLY A 129 2.47 3.99 -16.81
CA GLY A 129 1.91 4.84 -17.88
C GLY A 129 2.88 5.87 -18.45
N MET A 130 4.06 6.06 -17.86
CA MET A 130 5.18 6.79 -18.46
C MET A 130 6.10 5.80 -19.18
N GLY A 131 5.65 5.31 -20.34
CA GLY A 131 6.41 4.41 -21.22
C GLY A 131 5.83 4.45 -22.62
#